data_AF-A0A9E2D4M1-F1
#
_entry.id   AF-A0A9E2D4M1-F1
#
_cell.length_a   1.000
_cell.length_b   1.000
_cell.length_c   1.000
_cell.angle_alpha   90.00
_cell.angle_beta   90.00
_cell.angle_gamma   90.00
#
_symmetry.space_group_name_H-M   'P 1'
#
loop_
_entity.id
_entity.type
_entity.pdbx_description
1 polymer ?
#
loop_
_entity_poly.entity_id
_entity_poly.type
_entity_poly.pdbx_seq_one_letter_code
_entity_poly.pdbx_strand_id
1 'polypeptide(L)'
;MLSYDTCLKYAQEEHFCPHCNTRLSCCETPPFHIGDGLGWGCEVMFVCLNDECPIFSTGWQHIEEQYGHVGSYRYMLIPGEIKGGVMMVGSSEAFTGCIIDPEAVKKQDIRYKEEQEALKELPTCVETHNLQPVLKLVLDECAGLDGRLKACTLLLELNDLSCIDPIRNHRFAHKDIEQNTNLAVNQILQANFKKECPYCSEIIKNQAKLCMHCGKEVI
;
A
#
# COMPACT_ATOMS: atom_id res chain seq x y z
N MET A 1 14.36 5.96 -6.34
CA MET A 1 13.27 4.99 -6.10
C MET A 1 13.19 4.14 -7.35
N LEU A 2 13.45 2.85 -7.19
CA LEU A 2 13.48 1.88 -8.28
C LEU A 2 12.15 1.89 -9.05
N SER A 3 12.20 1.70 -10.36
CA SER A 3 10.98 1.49 -11.15
C SER A 3 10.38 0.11 -10.87
N TYR A 4 9.06 -0.02 -11.02
CA TYR A 4 8.34 -1.29 -10.87
C TYR A 4 8.98 -2.44 -11.66
N ASP A 5 9.28 -2.20 -12.94
CA ASP A 5 9.88 -3.21 -13.82
C ASP A 5 11.28 -3.64 -13.33
N THR A 6 12.04 -2.71 -12.76
CA THR A 6 13.38 -2.97 -12.23
C THR A 6 13.31 -3.78 -10.93
N CYS A 7 12.41 -3.43 -10.01
CA CYS A 7 12.15 -4.21 -8.80
C CYS A 7 11.74 -5.64 -9.12
N LEU A 8 10.81 -5.82 -10.07
CA LEU A 8 10.32 -7.14 -10.44
C LEU A 8 11.41 -7.98 -11.11
N LYS A 9 12.23 -7.36 -11.97
CA LYS A 9 13.37 -8.02 -12.59
C LYS A 9 14.34 -8.56 -11.53
N TYR A 10 14.79 -7.72 -10.60
CA TYR A 10 15.75 -8.14 -9.58
C TYR A 10 15.15 -9.14 -8.59
N ALA A 11 13.87 -8.99 -8.22
CA ALA A 11 13.20 -9.94 -7.33
C ALA A 11 13.08 -11.36 -7.93
N GLN A 12 13.11 -11.48 -9.26
CA GLN A 12 13.09 -12.77 -9.96
C GLN A 12 14.48 -13.41 -10.10
N GLU A 13 15.56 -12.66 -9.87
CA GLU A 13 16.91 -13.22 -9.95
C GLU A 13 17.16 -14.21 -8.81
N GLU A 14 17.88 -15.28 -9.13
CA GLU A 14 18.22 -16.33 -8.18
C GLU A 14 19.72 -16.38 -7.99
N HIS A 15 20.14 -16.01 -6.78
CA HIS A 15 21.53 -16.05 -6.35
C HIS A 15 21.63 -16.84 -5.05
N PHE A 16 22.77 -17.49 -4.83
CA PHE A 16 22.99 -18.36 -3.68
C PHE A 16 24.22 -17.93 -2.90
N CYS A 17 24.15 -18.00 -1.58
CA CYS A 17 25.28 -17.69 -0.72
C CYS A 17 26.38 -18.75 -0.90
N PRO A 18 27.65 -18.37 -1.17
CA PRO A 18 28.74 -19.33 -1.31
C PRO A 18 29.15 -20.00 0.01
N HIS A 19 28.62 -19.54 1.15
CA HIS A 19 28.98 -20.03 2.48
C HIS A 19 27.97 -21.00 3.09
N CYS A 20 26.68 -20.89 2.74
CA CYS A 20 25.62 -21.76 3.27
C CYS A 20 24.68 -22.32 2.19
N ASN A 21 24.88 -21.97 0.91
CA ASN A 21 24.02 -22.34 -0.22
C ASN A 21 22.54 -21.97 -0.08
N THR A 22 22.16 -21.13 0.87
CA THR A 22 20.81 -20.58 0.96
C THR A 22 20.62 -19.51 -0.13
N ARG A 23 19.40 -19.43 -0.68
CA ARG A 23 19.01 -18.37 -1.61
C ARG A 23 19.19 -16.99 -0.96
N LEU A 24 19.80 -16.07 -1.69
CA LEU A 24 19.94 -14.68 -1.26
C LEU A 24 18.61 -13.93 -1.40
N SER A 25 18.33 -13.05 -0.46
CA SER A 25 17.17 -12.17 -0.47
C SER A 25 17.48 -10.90 -1.26
N CYS A 26 16.63 -10.56 -2.22
CA CYS A 26 16.68 -9.28 -2.93
C CYS A 26 16.27 -8.17 -1.97
N CYS A 27 17.19 -7.25 -1.65
CA CYS A 27 16.98 -6.18 -0.68
C CYS A 27 17.24 -4.82 -1.30
N GLU A 28 16.37 -3.85 -1.06
CA GLU A 28 16.64 -2.44 -1.37
C GLU A 28 17.82 -1.95 -0.52
N THR A 29 18.66 -1.10 -1.09
CA THR A 29 19.74 -0.50 -0.31
C THR A 29 19.16 0.45 0.74
N PRO A 30 19.68 0.43 1.99
CA PRO A 30 19.13 1.27 3.05
C PRO A 30 19.12 2.76 2.67
N PRO A 31 18.07 3.52 3.04
CA PRO A 31 17.94 4.93 2.68
C PRO A 31 18.93 5.84 3.43
N PHE A 32 19.62 5.29 4.42
CA PHE A 32 20.68 5.97 5.15
C PHE A 32 22.05 5.57 4.59
N HIS A 33 22.93 6.57 4.48
CA HIS A 33 24.31 6.37 4.07
C HIS A 33 25.19 6.24 5.32
N ILE A 34 26.05 5.20 5.34
CA ILE A 34 27.06 5.01 6.38
C ILE A 34 28.42 5.28 5.75
N GLY A 35 29.25 6.12 6.37
CA GLY A 35 30.61 6.42 5.91
C GLY A 35 30.76 7.81 5.28
N ASP A 36 31.45 7.90 4.14
CA ASP A 36 31.86 9.14 3.46
C ASP A 36 30.72 9.87 2.72
N GLY A 37 29.51 9.33 2.75
CA GLY A 37 28.32 9.92 2.14
C GLY A 37 28.14 9.60 0.65
N LEU A 38 28.98 8.75 0.04
CA LEU A 38 28.81 8.30 -1.35
C LEU A 38 27.73 7.22 -1.53
N GLY A 39 27.22 6.70 -0.41
CA GLY A 39 26.14 5.73 -0.38
C GLY A 39 26.57 4.33 -0.82
N TRP A 40 25.61 3.53 -1.28
CA TRP A 40 25.79 2.09 -1.55
C TRP A 40 26.23 1.77 -2.98
N GLY A 41 26.25 2.76 -3.88
CA GLY A 41 26.60 2.57 -5.30
C GLY A 41 25.61 1.71 -6.11
N CYS A 42 24.56 1.20 -5.49
CA CYS A 42 23.50 0.40 -6.09
C CYS A 42 22.17 0.66 -5.38
N GLU A 43 21.06 0.36 -6.06
CA GLU A 43 19.71 0.49 -5.52
C GLU A 43 19.20 -0.81 -4.88
N VAL A 44 19.75 -1.95 -5.28
CA VAL A 44 19.43 -3.29 -4.78
C VAL A 44 20.71 -4.08 -4.52
N MET A 45 20.66 -4.95 -3.52
CA MET A 45 21.69 -5.96 -3.25
C MET A 45 21.04 -7.31 -2.88
N PHE A 46 21.71 -8.41 -3.19
CA PHE A 46 21.29 -9.75 -2.80
C PHE A 46 22.00 -10.15 -1.52
N VAL A 47 21.26 -10.30 -0.41
CA VAL A 47 21.82 -10.48 0.93
C VAL A 47 21.53 -11.88 1.48
N CYS A 48 22.52 -12.49 2.11
CA CYS A 48 22.32 -13.73 2.86
C CYS A 48 21.68 -13.43 4.22
N LEU A 49 20.37 -13.68 4.31
CA LEU A 49 19.59 -13.53 5.54
C LEU A 49 19.45 -14.82 6.35
N ASN A 50 20.26 -15.84 6.06
CA ASN A 50 20.31 -17.06 6.85
C ASN A 50 21.18 -16.86 8.10
N ASP A 51 20.55 -16.90 9.28
CA ASP A 51 21.23 -16.72 10.57
C ASP A 51 22.10 -17.92 10.99
N GLU A 52 21.94 -19.06 10.32
CA GLU A 52 22.82 -20.23 10.48
C GLU A 52 24.04 -20.18 9.54
N CYS A 53 24.16 -19.14 8.70
CA CYS A 53 25.30 -19.01 7.81
C CYS A 53 26.60 -18.91 8.61
N PRO A 54 27.67 -19.67 8.27
CA PRO A 54 28.91 -19.68 9.07
C PRO A 54 29.50 -18.28 9.28
N ILE A 55 29.56 -17.46 8.23
CA ILE A 55 30.09 -16.08 8.32
C ILE A 55 29.29 -15.19 9.28
N PHE A 56 28.00 -15.46 9.46
CA PHE A 56 27.11 -14.68 10.30
C PHE A 56 27.11 -15.21 11.73
N SER A 57 26.97 -16.52 11.92
CA SER A 57 26.97 -17.13 13.24
C SER A 57 28.31 -16.95 13.96
N THR A 58 29.44 -17.16 13.27
CA THR A 58 30.77 -16.98 13.87
C THR A 58 31.25 -15.53 13.88
N GLY A 59 30.64 -14.67 13.05
CA GLY A 59 31.02 -13.26 12.95
C GLY A 59 30.83 -12.49 14.26
N TRP A 60 29.79 -12.82 15.04
CA TRP A 60 29.52 -12.21 16.34
C TRP A 60 30.69 -12.32 17.30
N GLN A 61 31.15 -13.55 17.52
CA GLN A 61 32.30 -13.82 18.39
C GLN A 61 33.58 -13.19 17.81
N HIS A 62 33.79 -13.28 16.49
CA HIS A 62 34.98 -12.71 15.87
C HIS A 62 35.08 -11.20 16.06
N ILE A 63 33.99 -10.45 15.84
CA ILE A 63 34.02 -8.99 15.99
C ILE A 63 34.18 -8.60 17.46
N GLU A 64 33.53 -9.33 18.38
CA GLU A 64 33.68 -9.11 19.82
C GLU A 64 35.13 -9.32 20.27
N GLU A 65 35.76 -10.43 19.88
CA GLU A 65 37.13 -10.76 20.29
C GLU A 65 38.19 -9.84 19.67
N GLN A 66 38.03 -9.46 18.39
CA GLN A 66 39.04 -8.67 17.69
C GLN A 66 38.89 -7.16 17.89
N TYR A 67 37.66 -6.68 18.06
CA TYR A 67 37.36 -5.25 18.04
C TYR A 67 36.59 -4.77 19.28
N GLY A 68 36.14 -5.64 20.18
CA GLY A 68 35.40 -5.26 21.38
C GLY A 68 34.02 -4.65 21.08
N HIS A 69 33.43 -4.98 19.93
CA HIS A 69 32.15 -4.48 19.48
C HIS A 69 31.16 -5.61 19.20
N VAL A 70 29.86 -5.33 19.35
CA VAL A 70 28.80 -6.25 18.96
C VAL A 70 28.47 -6.04 17.49
N GLY A 71 28.74 -7.05 16.66
CA GLY A 71 28.42 -7.03 15.24
C GLY A 71 28.76 -8.36 14.59
N SER A 72 28.29 -8.59 13.38
CA SER A 72 28.64 -9.76 12.57
C SER A 72 28.78 -9.40 11.10
N TYR A 73 28.87 -10.41 10.23
CA TYR A 73 28.96 -10.26 8.79
C TYR A 73 27.78 -10.94 8.08
N ARG A 74 27.29 -10.32 7.00
CA ARG A 74 26.43 -10.99 6.01
C ARG A 74 27.10 -10.95 4.65
N TYR A 75 26.90 -12.00 3.87
CA TYR A 75 27.32 -12.02 2.46
C TYR A 75 26.33 -11.17 1.65
N MET A 76 26.86 -10.31 0.78
CA MET A 76 26.10 -9.51 -0.16
C MET A 76 26.64 -9.69 -1.57
N LEU A 77 25.77 -9.66 -2.57
CA LEU A 77 26.11 -9.66 -3.98
C LEU A 77 25.43 -8.47 -4.65
N ILE A 78 26.20 -7.67 -5.40
CA ILE A 78 25.67 -6.54 -6.17
C ILE A 78 25.17 -7.08 -7.52
N PRO A 79 24.02 -6.59 -8.03
CA PRO A 79 23.51 -7.00 -9.33
C PRO A 79 24.53 -6.81 -10.46
N GLY A 80 24.72 -7.83 -11.29
CA GLY A 80 25.67 -7.81 -12.41
C GLY A 80 27.10 -8.23 -12.05
N GLU A 81 27.43 -8.36 -10.77
CA GLU A 81 28.73 -8.91 -10.34
C GLU A 81 28.71 -10.44 -10.28
N ILE A 82 29.89 -11.04 -10.47
CA ILE A 82 30.06 -12.50 -10.41
C ILE A 82 30.37 -12.96 -8.97
N LYS A 83 31.03 -12.11 -8.19
CA LYS A 83 31.44 -12.40 -6.81
C LYS A 83 31.00 -11.26 -5.93
N GLY A 84 30.38 -11.62 -4.81
CA GLY A 84 29.98 -10.68 -3.78
C GLY A 84 31.08 -10.45 -2.73
N GLY A 85 30.72 -9.68 -1.73
CA GLY A 85 31.56 -9.36 -0.57
C GLY A 85 30.86 -9.68 0.74
N VAL A 86 31.58 -9.50 1.84
CA VAL A 86 31.00 -9.51 3.19
C VAL A 86 30.80 -8.08 3.65
N MET A 87 29.65 -7.81 4.25
CA MET A 87 29.33 -6.54 4.88
C MET A 87 29.12 -6.74 6.37
N MET A 88 29.55 -5.77 7.18
CA MET A 88 29.29 -5.78 8.61
C MET A 88 27.84 -5.42 8.90
N VAL A 89 27.26 -6.08 9.89
CA VAL A 89 25.91 -5.84 10.39
C VAL A 89 25.93 -5.67 11.91
N GLY A 90 25.19 -4.68 12.41
CA GLY A 90 25.10 -4.40 13.85
C GLY A 90 24.03 -5.20 14.59
N SER A 91 23.09 -5.83 13.86
CA SER A 91 22.00 -6.62 14.43
C SER A 91 21.65 -7.80 13.52
N SER A 92 20.99 -8.83 14.07
CA SER A 92 20.42 -9.91 13.28
C SER A 92 19.32 -9.43 12.33
N GLU A 93 18.61 -8.36 12.70
CA GLU A 93 17.55 -7.73 11.91
C GLU A 93 18.08 -6.86 10.74
N ALA A 94 19.40 -6.67 10.63
CA ALA A 94 19.95 -5.88 9.55
C ALA A 94 19.51 -6.41 8.18
N PHE A 95 18.96 -5.53 7.34
CA PHE A 95 18.42 -5.76 6.00
C PHE A 95 17.12 -6.58 5.91
N THR A 96 16.60 -7.17 7.00
CA THR A 96 15.35 -7.94 6.94
C THR A 96 14.14 -7.05 6.61
N GLY A 97 14.15 -5.78 7.03
CA GLY A 97 13.14 -4.78 6.68
C GLY A 97 13.28 -4.19 5.27
N CYS A 98 14.34 -4.55 4.53
CA CYS A 98 14.62 -4.03 3.20
C CYS A 98 14.29 -5.05 2.09
N ILE A 99 13.72 -6.21 2.42
CA ILE A 99 13.41 -7.26 1.45
C ILE A 99 12.37 -6.76 0.45
N ILE A 100 12.67 -6.90 -0.84
CA ILE A 100 11.74 -6.60 -1.92
C ILE A 100 10.83 -7.81 -2.11
N ASP A 101 9.58 -7.67 -1.67
CA ASP A 101 8.53 -8.65 -1.93
C ASP A 101 7.88 -8.41 -3.31
N PRO A 102 8.05 -9.33 -4.29
CA PRO A 102 7.46 -9.17 -5.62
C PRO A 102 5.93 -9.13 -5.60
N GLU A 103 5.26 -9.77 -4.64
CA GLU A 103 3.80 -9.71 -4.54
C GLU A 103 3.33 -8.36 -4.02
N ALA A 104 4.01 -7.81 -3.02
CA ALA A 104 3.72 -6.47 -2.50
C ALA A 104 3.94 -5.39 -3.59
N VAL A 105 5.05 -5.48 -4.32
CA VAL A 105 5.37 -4.56 -5.43
C VAL A 105 4.30 -4.62 -6.54
N LYS A 106 3.84 -5.82 -6.92
CA LYS A 106 2.71 -6.01 -7.86
C LYS A 106 1.42 -5.38 -7.38
N LYS A 107 1.04 -5.61 -6.13
CA LYS A 107 -0.21 -5.05 -5.56
C LYS A 107 -0.17 -3.52 -5.55
N GLN A 108 0.98 -2.94 -5.22
CA GLN A 108 1.16 -1.49 -5.22
C GLN A 108 1.03 -0.89 -6.63
N ASP A 109 1.64 -1.52 -7.64
CA ASP A 109 1.57 -1.07 -9.03
C ASP A 109 0.15 -1.20 -9.61
N ILE A 110 -0.55 -2.31 -9.35
CA ILE A 110 -1.95 -2.48 -9.75
C ILE A 110 -2.81 -1.37 -9.14
N ARG A 111 -2.70 -1.13 -7.83
CA ARG A 111 -3.46 -0.07 -7.16
C ARG A 111 -3.15 1.31 -7.76
N TYR A 112 -1.88 1.62 -7.98
CA TYR A 112 -1.47 2.89 -8.58
C TYR A 112 -2.04 3.07 -9.99
N LYS A 113 -2.00 2.02 -10.83
CA LYS A 113 -2.58 2.06 -12.17
C LYS A 113 -4.09 2.28 -12.12
N GLU A 114 -4.80 1.57 -11.25
CA GLU A 114 -6.25 1.75 -11.07
C GLU A 114 -6.59 3.17 -10.59
N GLU A 115 -5.80 3.75 -9.68
CA GLU A 115 -5.97 5.15 -9.24
C GLU A 115 -5.78 6.11 -10.43
N GLN A 116 -4.74 5.92 -11.23
CA GLN A 116 -4.46 6.78 -12.39
C GLN A 116 -5.54 6.64 -13.49
N GLU A 117 -6.06 5.44 -13.71
CA GLU A 117 -7.20 5.20 -14.61
C GLU A 117 -8.44 5.91 -14.09
N ALA A 118 -8.77 5.75 -12.80
CA ALA A 118 -9.91 6.43 -12.20
C ALA A 118 -9.79 7.97 -12.30
N LEU A 119 -8.59 8.52 -12.06
CA LEU A 119 -8.33 9.96 -12.19
C LEU A 119 -8.51 10.48 -13.62
N LYS A 120 -8.16 9.67 -14.64
CA LYS A 120 -8.35 10.02 -16.05
C LYS A 120 -9.82 9.97 -16.47
N GLU A 121 -10.60 9.07 -15.87
CA GLU A 121 -12.03 8.93 -16.13
C GLU A 121 -12.90 9.91 -15.35
N LEU A 122 -12.37 10.56 -14.30
CA LEU A 122 -13.10 11.56 -13.51
C LEU A 122 -13.79 12.67 -14.35
N PRO A 123 -13.17 13.26 -15.40
CA PRO A 123 -13.83 14.32 -16.16
C PRO A 123 -15.03 13.84 -16.98
N THR A 124 -15.03 12.59 -17.45
CA THR A 124 -16.08 12.02 -18.31
C THR A 124 -17.10 11.20 -17.53
N CYS A 125 -16.89 10.99 -16.22
CA CYS A 125 -17.74 10.13 -15.40
C CYS A 125 -19.20 10.62 -15.34
N VAL A 126 -19.43 11.93 -15.32
CA VAL A 126 -20.78 12.53 -15.26
C VAL A 126 -21.54 12.31 -16.57
N GLU A 127 -20.89 12.51 -17.71
CA GLU A 127 -21.49 12.33 -19.04
C GLU A 127 -21.82 10.86 -19.31
N THR A 128 -20.97 9.95 -18.80
CA THR A 128 -21.12 8.50 -18.99
C THR A 128 -21.98 7.84 -17.91
N HIS A 129 -22.45 8.59 -16.91
CA HIS A 129 -23.11 8.08 -15.71
C HIS A 129 -22.35 6.93 -15.04
N ASN A 130 -21.02 6.99 -15.05
CA ASN A 130 -20.17 5.94 -14.50
C ASN A 130 -19.75 6.28 -13.06
N LEU A 131 -20.29 5.53 -12.10
CA LEU A 131 -20.01 5.69 -10.67
C LEU A 131 -18.68 5.03 -10.23
N GLN A 132 -18.14 4.08 -11.01
CA GLN A 132 -16.98 3.27 -10.60
C GLN A 132 -15.73 4.09 -10.28
N PRO A 133 -15.29 5.06 -11.12
CA PRO A 133 -14.07 5.84 -10.86
C PRO A 133 -14.17 6.67 -9.58
N VAL A 134 -15.37 7.22 -9.33
CA VAL A 134 -15.65 8.06 -8.17
C VAL A 134 -15.61 7.22 -6.89
N LEU A 135 -16.30 6.07 -6.86
CA LEU A 135 -16.25 5.16 -5.72
C LEU A 135 -14.84 4.64 -5.46
N LYS A 136 -14.10 4.27 -6.52
CA LYS A 136 -12.72 3.79 -6.38
C LYS A 136 -11.85 4.80 -5.64
N LEU A 137 -11.93 6.07 -6.01
CA LEU A 137 -11.13 7.12 -5.38
C LEU A 137 -11.60 7.46 -3.97
N VAL A 138 -12.92 7.56 -3.72
CA VAL A 138 -13.43 7.87 -2.38
C VAL A 138 -13.07 6.79 -1.36
N LEU A 139 -13.17 5.52 -1.75
CA LEU A 139 -12.99 4.35 -0.88
C LEU A 139 -11.53 3.92 -0.74
N ASP A 140 -10.63 4.34 -1.64
CA ASP A 140 -9.20 4.07 -1.49
C ASP A 140 -8.56 5.06 -0.51
N GLU A 141 -8.24 4.59 0.70
CA GLU A 141 -7.58 5.41 1.73
C GLU A 141 -6.15 5.84 1.35
N CYS A 142 -5.52 5.16 0.39
CA CYS A 142 -4.18 5.50 -0.08
C CYS A 142 -4.20 6.45 -1.30
N ALA A 143 -5.36 6.73 -1.88
CA ALA A 143 -5.47 7.64 -3.01
C ALA A 143 -5.19 9.09 -2.61
N GLY A 144 -4.69 9.89 -3.57
CA GLY A 144 -4.36 11.29 -3.35
C GLY A 144 -5.55 12.13 -2.88
N LEU A 145 -5.36 12.95 -1.85
CA LEU A 145 -6.41 13.75 -1.20
C LEU A 145 -7.19 14.64 -2.18
N ASP A 146 -6.50 15.29 -3.13
CA ASP A 146 -7.14 16.13 -4.15
C ASP A 146 -8.10 15.34 -5.06
N GLY A 147 -7.73 14.10 -5.40
CA GLY A 147 -8.58 13.21 -6.20
C GLY A 147 -9.83 12.81 -5.43
N ARG A 148 -9.66 12.48 -4.14
CA ARG A 148 -10.77 12.11 -3.23
C ARG A 148 -11.77 13.25 -3.03
N LEU A 149 -11.28 14.48 -2.85
CA LEU A 149 -12.14 15.65 -2.70
C LEU A 149 -12.93 15.96 -3.98
N LYS A 150 -12.29 15.88 -5.15
CA LYS A 150 -12.98 16.01 -6.45
C LYS A 150 -14.01 14.92 -6.66
N ALA A 151 -13.70 13.68 -6.28
CA ALA A 151 -14.64 12.58 -6.35
C ALA A 151 -15.87 12.85 -5.45
N CYS A 152 -15.69 13.40 -4.25
CA CYS A 152 -16.81 13.77 -3.37
C CYS A 152 -17.75 14.81 -3.98
N THR A 153 -17.23 15.80 -4.70
CA THR A 153 -18.07 16.79 -5.38
C THR A 153 -18.84 16.17 -6.55
N LEU A 154 -18.23 15.24 -7.28
CA LEU A 154 -18.85 14.57 -8.43
C LEU A 154 -19.91 13.54 -8.04
N LEU A 155 -19.85 12.98 -6.83
CA LEU A 155 -20.92 12.10 -6.31
C LEU A 155 -22.29 12.79 -6.34
N LEU A 156 -22.33 14.09 -6.01
CA LEU A 156 -23.57 14.87 -6.01
C LEU A 156 -24.14 15.05 -7.42
N GLU A 157 -23.27 15.27 -8.40
CA GLU A 157 -23.66 15.49 -9.79
C GLU A 157 -24.17 14.20 -10.44
N LEU A 158 -23.58 13.05 -10.10
CA LEU A 158 -24.02 11.74 -10.58
C LEU A 158 -25.38 11.33 -10.01
N ASN A 159 -25.65 11.68 -8.74
CA ASN A 159 -26.91 11.41 -8.04
C ASN A 159 -27.39 9.93 -8.12
N ASP A 160 -26.45 8.99 -8.15
CA ASP A 160 -26.74 7.54 -8.16
C ASP A 160 -26.84 6.99 -6.73
N LEU A 161 -27.93 6.28 -6.43
CA LEU A 161 -28.18 5.70 -5.11
C LEU A 161 -27.26 4.51 -4.80
N SER A 162 -26.67 3.90 -5.82
CA SER A 162 -25.77 2.75 -5.68
C SER A 162 -24.48 3.10 -4.93
N CYS A 163 -24.17 4.39 -4.73
CA CYS A 163 -23.01 4.83 -3.97
C CYS A 163 -23.17 4.66 -2.44
N ILE A 164 -24.41 4.61 -1.95
CA ILE A 164 -24.70 4.70 -0.51
C ILE A 164 -24.18 3.49 0.25
N ASP A 165 -24.47 2.28 -0.22
CA ASP A 165 -24.03 1.05 0.46
C ASP A 165 -22.49 0.93 0.53
N PRO A 166 -21.72 1.14 -0.56
CA PRO A 166 -20.26 1.16 -0.49
C PRO A 166 -19.72 2.17 0.53
N ILE A 167 -20.28 3.38 0.56
CA ILE A 167 -19.86 4.45 1.48
C ILE A 167 -20.15 4.07 2.93
N ARG A 168 -21.33 3.50 3.21
CA ARG A 168 -21.75 3.12 4.57
C ARG A 168 -20.99 1.91 5.11
N ASN A 169 -20.56 1.01 4.24
CA ASN A 169 -19.78 -0.17 4.61
C ASN A 169 -18.28 0.12 4.75
N HIS A 170 -17.82 1.31 4.36
CA HIS A 170 -16.42 1.70 4.41
C HIS A 170 -16.05 2.44 5.69
N ARG A 171 -14.83 2.22 6.16
CA ARG A 171 -14.27 2.92 7.33
C ARG A 171 -13.23 3.93 6.87
N PHE A 172 -13.62 5.20 6.88
CA PHE A 172 -12.73 6.30 6.50
C PHE A 172 -11.71 6.58 7.60
N ALA A 173 -10.43 6.75 7.21
CA ALA A 173 -9.41 7.23 8.13
C ALA A 173 -9.43 8.76 8.26
N HIS A 174 -9.75 9.45 7.15
CA HIS A 174 -9.84 10.91 7.08
C HIS A 174 -11.25 11.43 7.35
N LYS A 175 -11.41 12.17 8.45
CA LYS A 175 -12.70 12.75 8.88
C LYS A 175 -13.32 13.72 7.88
N ASP A 176 -12.51 14.49 7.17
CA ASP A 176 -13.03 15.47 6.20
C ASP A 176 -13.68 14.78 5.00
N ILE A 177 -13.09 13.68 4.52
CA ILE A 177 -13.67 12.86 3.46
C ILE A 177 -14.95 12.22 3.95
N GLU A 178 -14.93 11.60 5.14
CA GLU A 178 -16.11 11.01 5.76
C GLU A 178 -17.27 12.01 5.86
N GLN A 179 -17.02 13.21 6.36
CA GLN A 179 -18.03 14.26 6.48
C GLN A 179 -18.56 14.68 5.10
N ASN A 180 -17.68 14.94 4.13
CA ASN A 180 -18.07 15.37 2.79
C ASN A 180 -18.89 14.29 2.08
N THR A 181 -18.50 13.03 2.20
CA THR A 181 -19.22 11.90 1.61
C THR A 181 -20.58 11.69 2.29
N ASN A 182 -20.66 11.82 3.62
CA ASN A 182 -21.93 11.73 4.35
C ASN A 182 -22.89 12.86 3.99
N LEU A 183 -22.39 14.08 3.85
CA LEU A 183 -23.18 15.22 3.37
C LEU A 183 -23.67 14.97 1.93
N ALA A 184 -22.82 14.41 1.06
CA ALA A 184 -23.20 14.08 -0.29
C ALA A 184 -24.33 13.04 -0.35
N VAL A 185 -24.23 11.95 0.43
CA VAL A 185 -25.28 10.93 0.54
C VAL A 185 -26.60 11.54 1.01
N ASN A 186 -26.57 12.42 2.02
CA ASN A 186 -27.79 13.08 2.51
C ASN A 186 -28.46 13.94 1.44
N GLN A 187 -27.68 14.68 0.64
CA GLN A 187 -28.20 15.50 -0.46
C GLN A 187 -28.77 14.64 -1.60
N ILE A 188 -28.11 13.53 -1.96
CA ILE A 188 -28.59 12.55 -2.95
C ILE A 188 -29.93 11.95 -2.51
N LEU A 189 -30.06 11.57 -1.24
CA LEU A 189 -31.30 11.04 -0.67
C LEU A 189 -32.43 12.07 -0.72
N GLN A 190 -32.15 13.32 -0.35
CA GLN A 190 -33.11 14.42 -0.43
C GLN A 190 -33.56 14.70 -1.86
N ALA A 191 -32.63 14.74 -2.82
CA ALA A 191 -32.93 14.94 -4.25
C ALA A 191 -33.83 13.83 -4.82
N ASN A 192 -33.69 12.61 -4.30
CA ASN A 192 -34.51 11.45 -4.70
C ASN A 192 -35.76 11.22 -3.84
N PHE A 193 -36.10 12.14 -2.92
CA PHE A 193 -37.21 12.00 -1.96
C PHE A 193 -37.16 10.70 -1.13
N LYS A 194 -35.95 10.26 -0.76
CA LYS A 194 -35.67 9.07 0.05
C LYS A 194 -35.02 9.47 1.37
N LYS A 195 -35.07 8.58 2.37
CA LYS A 195 -34.37 8.70 3.66
C LYS A 195 -33.84 7.32 4.08
N GLU A 196 -32.77 7.30 4.87
CA GLU A 196 -32.27 6.06 5.49
C GLU A 196 -33.12 5.72 6.72
N CYS A 197 -33.47 4.44 6.90
CA CYS A 197 -34.12 3.98 8.12
C CYS A 197 -33.15 4.04 9.32
N PRO A 198 -33.49 4.72 10.44
CA PRO A 198 -32.59 4.84 11.59
C PRO A 198 -32.22 3.51 12.26
N TYR A 199 -32.99 2.44 11.99
CA TYR A 199 -32.82 1.15 12.66
C TYR A 199 -32.10 0.10 11.84
N CYS A 200 -32.28 0.11 10.51
CA CYS A 200 -31.70 -0.90 9.62
C CYS A 200 -30.97 -0.31 8.42
N SER A 201 -30.83 1.02 8.34
CA SER A 201 -30.16 1.77 7.28
C SER A 201 -30.73 1.58 5.87
N GLU A 202 -31.84 0.86 5.73
CA GLU A 202 -32.51 0.64 4.46
C GLU A 202 -33.01 1.97 3.85
N ILE A 203 -32.88 2.11 2.54
CA ILE A 203 -33.32 3.30 1.82
C ILE A 203 -34.85 3.23 1.63
N ILE A 204 -35.58 4.07 2.35
CA ILE A 204 -37.04 4.17 2.30
C ILE A 204 -37.49 5.49 1.67
N LYS A 205 -38.75 5.57 1.23
CA LYS A 205 -39.34 6.84 0.77
C LYS A 205 -39.42 7.81 1.94
N ASN A 206 -39.23 9.11 1.68
CA ASN A 206 -39.24 10.12 2.74
C ASN A 206 -40.58 10.16 3.51
N GLN A 207 -41.69 9.89 2.82
CA GLN A 207 -43.04 9.84 3.40
C GLN A 207 -43.36 8.53 4.15
N ALA A 208 -42.47 7.53 4.12
CA ALA A 208 -42.71 6.24 4.75
C ALA A 208 -42.71 6.38 6.27
N LYS A 209 -43.85 6.07 6.89
CA LYS A 209 -44.03 6.02 8.35
C LYS A 209 -43.60 4.70 8.96
N LEU A 210 -43.46 3.65 8.16
CA LEU A 210 -43.08 2.31 8.59
C LEU A 210 -42.06 1.75 7.60
N CYS A 211 -40.97 1.20 8.11
CA CYS A 211 -39.98 0.52 7.29
C CYS A 211 -40.46 -0.90 7.00
N MET A 212 -40.61 -1.25 5.72
CA MET A 212 -41.05 -2.59 5.30
C MET A 212 -40.01 -3.68 5.57
N HIS A 213 -38.74 -3.31 5.77
CA HIS A 213 -37.66 -4.26 6.05
C HIS A 213 -37.59 -4.65 7.53
N CYS A 214 -37.63 -3.68 8.45
CA CYS A 214 -37.53 -3.95 9.89
C CYS A 214 -38.86 -3.87 10.67
N GLY A 215 -39.95 -3.45 10.02
CA GLY A 215 -41.28 -3.33 10.62
C GLY A 215 -41.44 -2.22 11.65
N LYS A 216 -40.41 -1.41 11.90
CA LYS A 216 -40.44 -0.30 12.88
C LYS A 216 -40.99 0.98 12.27
N GLU A 217 -41.67 1.77 13.11
CA GLU A 217 -42.13 3.11 12.73
C GLU A 217 -40.94 4.06 12.59
N VAL A 218 -40.88 4.75 11.46
CA VAL A 218 -39.82 5.69 11.11
C VAL A 218 -40.41 7.10 11.13
N ILE A 219 -39.97 7.89 12.10
CA ILE A 219 -40.34 9.30 12.25
C ILE A 219 -39.76 10.12 11.09
#